data_AF-A0A5E4NQV5-F1
#
_entry.id   AF-A0A5E4NQV5-F1
#
_cell.length_a   1.000
_cell.length_b   1.000
_cell.length_c   1.000
_cell.angle_alpha   90.00
_cell.angle_beta   90.00
_cell.angle_gamma   90.00
#
_symmetry.space_group_name_H-M   'P 1'
#
loop_
_entity.id
_entity.type
_entity.pdbx_description
1 polymer ?
#
loop_
_entity_poly.entity_id
_entity_poly.type
_entity_poly.pdbx_seq_one_letter_code
_entity_poly.pdbx_strand_id
1 'polypeptide(L)'
;MNTYEWTFARCARKFSMQKSNVTRRAKSHDGVKFQRALRPKSFARKDNRDIHVEIFHRDGIVAKSAIPPQAGPSMVPSTSTGPWTTDEGNDELFMDIGVDVYRVADHNHLSGIFRQTLCNTCNLKLRVPKFVPCFFHNLSNYDSHFIVTELGYYAQTISVIRNNEEKFISFSIYVSNTFSVRFIDTCRFMASSLSALASNLGTPDFGKFRETRKVFNTEDVPLVTRKGVYPDEYTDNWEKLEENTSPRKEEFYSALTETDIGDADYEHGKAVWTHFDCRTLGEYSELYLEIDVMLLVDVFENVRDICMKTYNLDPAYYYTAAGFSLDCMLKYTAIELEHLTDYDMLPMFESGNNLYGMAMLQYMPHGGFQWKEPTLDGLEELTDTSDIGRVYEVDIAYPEHLHVDHNDLPLLPNNRSPGSKVKKLMVTLEEKNNYIIHYRNLKQAIANGLIIKKIHRVLQFEQSPWLAKYISLNTEMRKKAANDFEKNVYKLMNNAVFGKMMESMRRRINIKLVSCEKRMQKLINKTKFKHCTSYNENLCAVSLENKIIHFCEPIYIGFVVLDILKTKMTKDLYVGLLKKPGLLECTDTANLPRDHSCYVAERKKIPGLF
;
A
#
# COMPACT_ATOMS: atom_id res chain seq x y z
N MET A 1 -20.06 39.91 -0.41
CA MET A 1 -20.75 39.49 0.81
C MET A 1 -21.21 38.07 0.58
N ASN A 2 -20.70 37.10 1.33
CA ASN A 2 -21.25 35.74 1.47
C ASN A 2 -20.87 35.32 2.90
N THR A 3 -21.71 35.73 3.84
CA THR A 3 -21.71 35.29 5.23
C THR A 3 -22.33 33.90 5.27
N TYR A 4 -21.59 32.89 5.71
CA TYR A 4 -22.15 31.57 6.00
C TYR A 4 -22.66 31.59 7.44
N GLU A 5 -23.98 31.50 7.60
CA GLU A 5 -24.64 31.31 8.88
C GLU A 5 -24.68 29.81 9.19
N TRP A 6 -24.21 29.42 10.38
CA TRP A 6 -24.42 28.10 10.95
C TRP A 6 -24.93 28.26 12.37
N THR A 7 -26.13 27.75 12.64
CA THR A 7 -26.71 27.65 13.98
C THR A 7 -26.39 26.28 14.57
N PHE A 8 -25.54 26.24 15.60
CA PHE A 8 -25.55 25.16 16.59
C PHE A 8 -26.74 25.39 17.53
N ALA A 9 -27.55 24.37 17.74
CA ALA A 9 -28.62 24.44 18.73
C ALA A 9 -28.01 24.73 20.12
N ARG A 10 -28.29 25.94 20.64
CA ARG A 10 -27.98 26.49 21.98
C ARG A 10 -26.73 27.37 22.19
N CYS A 11 -26.39 28.28 21.29
CA CYS A 11 -25.63 29.49 21.70
C CYS A 11 -25.95 30.73 20.84
N ALA A 12 -26.58 31.75 21.45
CA ALA A 12 -27.02 32.98 20.80
C ALA A 12 -25.95 34.11 20.83
N ARG A 13 -24.84 33.96 20.09
CA ARG A 13 -23.92 35.10 19.84
C ARG A 13 -23.45 35.16 18.39
N LYS A 14 -23.69 36.32 17.75
CA LYS A 14 -23.26 36.67 16.39
C LYS A 14 -21.92 37.42 16.44
N PHE A 15 -20.98 37.12 15.54
CA PHE A 15 -19.74 37.89 15.38
C PHE A 15 -19.43 38.19 13.90
N SER A 16 -18.93 39.40 13.62
CA SER A 16 -18.43 39.83 12.30
C SER A 16 -17.02 40.42 12.44
N MET A 17 -16.17 40.33 11.41
CA MET A 17 -14.84 40.94 11.43
C MET A 17 -14.40 41.46 10.04
N GLN A 18 -13.87 42.70 10.00
CA GLN A 18 -13.45 43.44 8.80
C GLN A 18 -11.99 43.16 8.37
N LYS A 19 -11.75 43.29 7.05
CA LYS A 19 -10.45 43.23 6.38
C LYS A 19 -9.65 44.52 6.57
N SER A 20 -8.47 44.45 7.16
CA SER A 20 -7.37 45.34 6.77
C SER A 20 -6.01 44.69 7.07
N ASN A 21 -5.07 44.92 6.15
CA ASN A 21 -3.63 44.60 6.17
C ASN A 21 -3.16 43.25 5.61
N VAL A 22 -3.28 43.06 4.27
CA VAL A 22 -2.29 42.28 3.50
C VAL A 22 -2.15 42.86 2.07
N THR A 23 -0.97 43.35 1.71
CA THR A 23 -0.61 43.74 0.33
C THR A 23 -0.09 42.52 -0.46
N ARG A 24 -0.70 42.27 -1.62
CA ARG A 24 -0.33 41.23 -2.60
C ARG A 24 0.69 41.76 -3.60
N ARG A 25 1.75 40.98 -3.89
CA ARG A 25 2.16 40.71 -5.29
C ARG A 25 2.67 39.27 -5.41
N ALA A 26 2.02 38.50 -6.28
CA ALA A 26 2.50 37.22 -6.83
C ALA A 26 1.98 37.13 -8.26
N LYS A 27 2.83 36.74 -9.23
CA LYS A 27 2.38 36.28 -10.56
C LYS A 27 2.04 34.79 -10.46
N SER A 28 1.03 34.35 -11.20
CA SER A 28 0.46 33.00 -11.20
C SER A 28 0.56 32.35 -12.59
N HIS A 29 0.80 31.04 -12.62
CA HIS A 29 0.40 30.15 -13.72
C HIS A 29 -0.22 28.89 -13.10
N ASP A 30 -1.41 28.50 -13.57
CA ASP A 30 -2.18 27.30 -13.17
C ASP A 30 -2.30 27.02 -11.67
N GLY A 31 -2.60 28.05 -10.88
CA GLY A 31 -3.00 27.88 -9.48
C GLY A 31 -1.90 27.45 -8.50
N VAL A 32 -0.68 27.21 -8.96
CA VAL A 32 0.48 26.90 -8.10
C VAL A 32 1.24 28.18 -7.77
N LYS A 33 1.37 28.49 -6.48
CA LYS A 33 2.26 29.55 -6.01
C LYS A 33 3.68 29.00 -5.91
N PHE A 34 4.57 29.43 -6.80
CA PHE A 34 6.00 29.21 -6.63
C PHE A 34 6.54 30.12 -5.53
N GLN A 35 7.04 29.54 -4.44
CA GLN A 35 7.88 30.25 -3.49
C GLN A 35 9.32 30.08 -3.97
N ARG A 36 9.95 31.14 -4.49
CA ARG A 36 11.41 31.17 -4.59
C ARG A 36 11.96 30.99 -3.18
N ALA A 37 12.70 29.92 -2.95
CA ALA A 37 13.47 29.76 -1.74
C ALA A 37 14.48 30.91 -1.66
N LEU A 38 14.39 31.71 -0.59
CA LEU A 38 15.51 32.52 -0.14
C LEU A 38 16.62 31.54 0.24
N ARG A 39 17.74 31.56 -0.48
CA ARG A 39 18.97 30.90 -0.05
C ARG A 39 19.59 31.70 1.10
N PRO A 40 20.22 31.02 2.07
CA PRO A 40 21.55 31.41 2.51
C PRO A 40 22.62 30.44 2.00
N LYS A 41 23.80 30.98 1.69
CA LYS A 41 24.98 30.26 1.19
C LYS A 41 25.65 29.42 2.30
N SER A 42 26.42 28.44 1.81
CA SER A 42 27.49 27.63 2.43
C SER A 42 27.10 26.57 3.47
N PHE A 43 27.18 25.30 3.07
CA PHE A 43 28.13 24.32 3.61
C PHE A 43 28.46 23.29 2.53
N ALA A 44 29.75 23.02 2.33
CA ALA A 44 30.28 22.03 1.39
C ALA A 44 31.26 21.12 2.12
N ARG A 45 31.03 19.79 2.02
CA ARG A 45 31.97 18.66 1.96
C ARG A 45 31.10 17.37 1.97
N LYS A 46 31.04 16.54 0.92
CA LYS A 46 32.01 15.57 0.35
C LYS A 46 32.41 14.44 1.31
N ASP A 47 31.90 13.24 0.99
CA ASP A 47 32.35 11.85 1.23
C ASP A 47 32.61 11.43 2.70
N ASN A 48 32.25 10.26 3.23
CA ASN A 48 32.33 8.90 2.68
C ASN A 48 31.44 7.90 3.47
N ARG A 49 31.20 6.76 2.81
CA ARG A 49 30.70 5.42 3.23
C ARG A 49 30.51 5.15 4.74
N ASP A 50 29.34 4.58 5.06
CA ASP A 50 29.25 3.40 5.95
C ASP A 50 28.01 2.56 5.59
N ILE A 51 28.29 1.33 5.18
CA ILE A 51 27.38 0.22 4.89
C ILE A 51 26.73 -0.21 6.20
N HIS A 52 25.40 -0.44 6.24
CA HIS A 52 24.71 -1.45 7.07
C HIS A 52 23.19 -1.37 6.77
N VAL A 53 22.69 -2.21 5.84
CA VAL A 53 21.25 -2.50 5.72
C VAL A 53 20.91 -3.56 6.75
N GLU A 54 20.42 -3.14 7.92
CA GLU A 54 20.03 -4.04 8.99
C GLU A 54 18.61 -3.72 9.46
N ILE A 55 17.62 -4.41 8.88
CA ILE A 55 16.26 -4.47 9.41
C ILE A 55 16.13 -5.81 10.15
N PHE A 56 16.29 -5.82 11.47
CA PHE A 56 16.08 -7.03 12.27
C PHE A 56 14.71 -6.97 12.95
N HIS A 57 13.83 -7.95 12.69
CA HIS A 57 12.75 -8.28 13.62
C HIS A 57 12.82 -9.78 13.88
N ARG A 58 13.41 -10.15 15.02
CA ARG A 58 13.17 -11.47 15.60
C ARG A 58 12.25 -11.41 16.82
N ASP A 59 12.28 -10.32 17.60
CA ASP A 59 11.59 -10.28 18.90
C ASP A 59 10.94 -8.92 19.21
N GLY A 60 10.25 -8.37 18.21
CA GLY A 60 9.46 -7.16 18.39
C GLY A 60 10.23 -5.85 18.50
N ILE A 61 11.38 -5.76 17.84
CA ILE A 61 12.16 -4.52 17.73
C ILE A 61 12.05 -4.03 16.29
N VAL A 62 11.75 -2.75 16.10
CA VAL A 62 11.59 -2.16 14.76
C VAL A 62 12.82 -1.31 14.45
N ALA A 63 13.53 -1.62 13.35
CA ALA A 63 14.58 -0.76 12.84
C ALA A 63 13.98 0.53 12.26
N LYS A 64 14.75 1.62 12.29
CA LYS A 64 14.33 2.92 11.79
C LYS A 64 13.93 2.81 10.31
N SER A 65 12.64 2.90 10.00
CA SER A 65 12.20 3.26 8.65
C SER A 65 12.88 4.58 8.29
N ALA A 66 13.44 4.68 7.09
CA ALA A 66 13.98 5.94 6.61
C ALA A 66 12.90 7.03 6.76
N ILE A 67 13.25 8.07 7.53
CA ILE A 67 12.51 9.31 7.80
C ILE A 67 11.53 9.23 8.98
N PRO A 68 11.90 9.87 10.11
CA PRO A 68 11.18 11.10 10.46
C PRO A 68 12.13 12.25 10.81
N PRO A 69 11.76 13.50 10.46
CA PRO A 69 11.99 14.57 11.41
C PRO A 69 10.67 15.23 11.80
N GLN A 70 10.36 15.18 13.09
CA GLN A 70 9.71 16.29 13.76
C GLN A 70 10.48 16.61 15.03
N ALA A 71 11.23 17.71 14.99
CA ALA A 71 11.44 18.57 16.13
C ALA A 71 11.67 19.98 15.57
N GLY A 72 10.77 20.91 15.91
CA GLY A 72 11.03 22.33 15.69
C GLY A 72 12.09 22.81 16.68
N PRO A 73 12.90 23.83 16.32
CA PRO A 73 13.94 24.32 17.21
C PRO A 73 13.36 25.14 18.36
N SER A 74 13.85 24.87 19.58
CA SER A 74 13.80 25.80 20.70
C SER A 74 14.90 26.86 20.55
N MET A 75 14.58 28.12 20.87
CA MET A 75 15.46 29.31 20.90
C MET A 75 16.47 29.23 22.07
N VAL A 76 17.53 30.03 22.28
CA VAL A 76 17.99 31.39 21.85
C VAL A 76 19.56 31.48 22.03
N PRO A 77 20.32 32.63 22.07
CA PRO A 77 21.49 32.85 21.21
C PRO A 77 22.83 33.15 21.96
N SER A 78 23.95 33.26 21.24
CA SER A 78 24.99 34.27 21.57
C SER A 78 25.99 34.50 20.44
N THR A 79 26.29 35.78 20.27
CA THR A 79 27.13 36.50 19.31
C THR A 79 28.63 36.40 19.59
N SER A 80 29.47 36.33 18.54
CA SER A 80 30.58 37.29 18.30
C SER A 80 31.38 36.95 17.04
N THR A 81 31.97 37.99 16.47
CA THR A 81 32.57 38.13 15.13
C THR A 81 34.11 38.08 15.18
N GLY A 82 34.77 37.51 14.17
CA GLY A 82 36.22 37.74 13.92
C GLY A 82 36.80 36.90 12.77
N PRO A 83 37.65 37.45 11.88
CA PRO A 83 38.07 36.85 10.60
C PRO A 83 39.39 36.04 10.64
N TRP A 84 39.54 35.20 9.62
CA TRP A 84 40.58 34.21 9.31
C TRP A 84 42.04 34.70 9.23
N THR A 85 42.98 33.83 9.61
CA THR A 85 44.36 33.74 9.06
C THR A 85 44.86 32.29 9.01
N THR A 86 45.79 32.06 8.10
CA THR A 86 46.23 30.83 7.45
C THR A 86 47.30 30.01 8.20
N ASP A 87 47.49 28.79 7.68
CA ASP A 87 48.77 28.11 7.45
C ASP A 87 49.01 26.75 8.11
N GLU A 88 49.65 25.96 7.28
CA GLU A 88 49.92 24.54 7.26
C GLU A 88 50.73 24.07 8.48
N GLY A 89 50.41 22.87 8.95
CA GLY A 89 51.22 22.18 9.96
C GLY A 89 50.41 21.72 11.16
N ASN A 90 49.65 20.64 10.98
CA ASN A 90 49.49 19.59 12.00
C ASN A 90 48.80 18.37 11.36
N ASP A 91 49.57 17.69 10.51
CA ASP A 91 49.35 16.30 10.09
C ASP A 91 49.59 15.31 11.25
N GLU A 92 49.21 15.67 12.48
CA GLU A 92 49.32 14.83 13.69
C GLU A 92 48.03 14.76 14.51
N LEU A 93 46.86 15.05 13.92
CA LEU A 93 45.56 14.88 14.58
C LEU A 93 44.50 14.11 13.78
N PHE A 94 44.94 13.19 12.92
CA PHE A 94 44.09 12.08 12.45
C PHE A 94 44.26 10.85 13.35
N MET A 95 44.13 11.05 14.67
CA MET A 95 43.66 9.99 15.54
C MET A 95 42.15 9.93 15.37
N ASP A 96 41.68 8.80 14.83
CA ASP A 96 40.36 8.22 15.02
C ASP A 96 39.39 9.13 15.79
N ILE A 97 38.49 9.83 15.09
CA ILE A 97 37.13 9.98 15.64
C ILE A 97 36.49 8.61 15.50
N GLY A 98 36.98 7.67 16.32
CA GLY A 98 36.36 6.41 16.56
C GLY A 98 34.96 6.74 17.07
N VAL A 99 33.95 6.47 16.26
CA VAL A 99 32.65 6.15 16.81
C VAL A 99 32.95 5.01 17.78
N ASP A 100 32.85 5.25 19.08
CA ASP A 100 33.18 4.27 20.11
C ASP A 100 32.28 3.03 19.93
N VAL A 101 32.74 2.07 19.11
CA VAL A 101 32.06 0.80 18.83
C VAL A 101 32.38 -0.16 19.98
N TYR A 102 32.03 0.22 21.21
CA TYR A 102 32.10 -0.73 22.31
C TYR A 102 30.85 -1.60 22.34
N ARG A 103 31.07 -2.83 22.78
CA ARG A 103 30.04 -3.85 22.95
C ARG A 103 29.19 -3.52 24.16
N VAL A 104 27.88 -3.41 23.96
CA VAL A 104 26.88 -3.21 25.01
C VAL A 104 25.94 -4.40 25.07
N ALA A 105 25.45 -4.69 26.28
CA ALA A 105 24.44 -5.71 26.50
C ALA A 105 23.06 -5.22 26.05
N ASP A 106 22.56 -5.77 24.93
CA ASP A 106 21.15 -5.61 24.57
C ASP A 106 20.30 -6.51 25.47
N HIS A 107 19.19 -5.96 25.94
CA HIS A 107 18.24 -6.64 26.80
C HIS A 107 16.83 -6.32 26.36
N ASN A 108 15.91 -7.23 26.66
CA ASN A 108 14.50 -6.97 26.47
C ASN A 108 14.05 -5.85 27.41
N HIS A 109 13.71 -4.69 26.87
CA HIS A 109 13.23 -3.56 27.68
C HIS A 109 11.88 -3.79 28.38
N LEU A 110 11.16 -4.88 28.06
CA LEU A 110 9.94 -5.31 28.75
C LEU A 110 10.23 -6.38 29.82
N SER A 111 11.03 -7.41 29.51
CA SER A 111 11.29 -8.53 30.44
C SER A 111 12.61 -8.46 31.20
N GLY A 112 13.51 -7.53 30.85
CA GLY A 112 14.86 -7.41 31.41
C GLY A 112 15.87 -8.48 30.96
N ILE A 113 15.43 -9.47 30.19
CA ILE A 113 16.27 -10.61 29.79
C ILE A 113 17.35 -10.18 28.80
N PHE A 114 18.60 -10.52 29.08
CA PHE A 114 19.73 -10.33 28.15
C PHE A 114 19.48 -11.08 26.84
N ARG A 115 19.67 -10.40 25.72
CA ARG A 115 19.41 -10.95 24.38
C ARG A 115 20.71 -11.31 23.67
N GLN A 116 21.54 -10.30 23.47
CA GLN A 116 22.79 -10.43 22.73
C GLN A 116 23.70 -9.24 23.01
N THR A 117 24.92 -9.29 22.50
CA THR A 117 25.86 -8.18 22.58
C THR A 117 25.80 -7.39 21.28
N LEU A 118 25.52 -6.09 21.36
CA LEU A 118 25.44 -5.19 20.20
C LEU A 118 26.48 -4.09 20.27
N CYS A 119 26.74 -3.45 19.13
CA CYS A 119 27.46 -2.19 19.14
C CYS A 119 26.60 -1.09 19.79
N ASN A 120 27.19 -0.16 20.55
CA ASN A 120 26.43 0.91 21.20
C ASN A 120 25.53 1.69 20.21
N THR A 121 26.05 2.01 19.02
CA THR A 121 25.29 2.68 17.94
C THR A 121 24.10 1.85 17.45
N CYS A 122 24.26 0.54 17.35
CA CYS A 122 23.23 -0.41 16.93
C CYS A 122 22.14 -0.49 18.00
N ASN A 123 22.54 -0.61 19.26
CA ASN A 123 21.68 -0.66 20.43
C ASN A 123 20.81 0.61 20.56
N LEU A 124 21.40 1.80 20.37
CA LEU A 124 20.66 3.07 20.39
C LEU A 124 19.69 3.26 19.21
N LYS A 125 19.90 2.54 18.10
CA LYS A 125 19.00 2.53 16.94
C LYS A 125 17.79 1.62 17.16
N LEU A 126 17.88 0.64 18.06
CA LEU A 126 16.76 -0.23 18.42
C LEU A 126 15.66 0.57 19.11
N ARG A 127 14.42 0.37 18.69
CA ARG A 127 13.25 0.99 19.32
C ARG A 127 12.26 -0.06 19.77
N VAL A 128 11.86 0.06 21.02
CA VAL A 128 10.71 -0.67 21.55
C VAL A 128 9.44 -0.12 20.88
N PRO A 129 8.59 -0.99 20.32
CA PRO A 129 7.28 -0.60 19.82
C PRO A 129 6.51 0.10 20.93
N LYS A 130 6.07 1.32 20.64
CA LYS A 130 5.25 2.14 21.52
C LYS A 130 3.75 1.89 21.30
N PHE A 131 3.40 0.67 20.90
CA PHE A 131 2.03 0.30 20.60
C PHE A 131 1.76 -1.19 20.78
N VAL A 132 0.50 -1.53 21.00
CA VAL A 132 -0.03 -2.90 20.89
C VAL A 132 -0.93 -2.98 19.66
N PRO A 133 -0.67 -3.91 18.73
CA PRO A 133 -1.57 -4.16 17.60
C PRO A 133 -2.81 -4.91 18.07
N CYS A 134 -3.98 -4.48 17.60
CA CYS A 134 -5.26 -5.13 17.79
C CYS A 134 -5.81 -5.48 16.40
N PHE A 135 -5.99 -6.77 16.13
CA PHE A 135 -6.30 -7.28 14.81
C PHE A 135 -7.80 -7.52 14.67
N PHE A 136 -8.36 -6.99 13.59
CA PHE A 136 -9.75 -7.19 13.19
C PHE A 136 -9.76 -7.69 11.75
N HIS A 137 -10.64 -8.63 11.44
CA HIS A 137 -10.81 -9.09 10.07
C HIS A 137 -11.83 -8.22 9.35
N ASN A 138 -11.40 -7.51 8.29
CA ASN A 138 -12.25 -6.63 7.49
C ASN A 138 -12.68 -5.31 8.18
N LEU A 139 -11.87 -4.86 9.15
CA LEU A 139 -12.05 -3.63 9.94
C LEU A 139 -12.45 -2.42 9.10
N SER A 140 -11.79 -2.23 7.96
CA SER A 140 -11.97 -1.03 7.11
C SER A 140 -13.38 -0.86 6.55
N ASN A 141 -14.12 -1.96 6.39
CA ASN A 141 -15.43 -1.95 5.72
C ASN A 141 -16.59 -2.03 6.71
N TYR A 142 -16.35 -2.58 7.91
CA TYR A 142 -17.38 -2.82 8.92
C TYR A 142 -17.02 -2.06 10.20
N ASP A 143 -16.09 -2.60 10.99
CA ASP A 143 -16.01 -2.23 12.40
C ASP A 143 -15.50 -0.81 12.65
N SER A 144 -14.63 -0.33 11.76
CA SER A 144 -14.03 0.99 11.92
C SER A 144 -15.08 2.10 11.94
N HIS A 145 -16.23 1.93 11.27
CA HIS A 145 -17.28 2.94 11.24
C HIS A 145 -17.93 3.14 12.61
N PHE A 146 -18.29 2.06 13.32
CA PHE A 146 -18.90 2.18 14.64
C PHE A 146 -17.85 2.55 15.69
N ILE A 147 -16.69 1.88 15.69
CA ILE A 147 -15.65 2.11 16.70
C ILE A 147 -15.19 3.56 16.67
N VAL A 148 -14.89 4.10 15.48
CA VAL A 148 -14.40 5.48 15.35
C VAL A 148 -15.46 6.49 15.76
N THR A 149 -16.74 6.22 15.46
CA THR A 149 -17.86 7.10 15.79
C THR A 149 -18.04 7.22 17.31
N GLU A 150 -18.00 6.10 18.02
CA GLU A 150 -18.10 6.07 19.49
C GLU A 150 -16.85 6.62 20.19
N LEU A 151 -15.67 6.38 19.61
CA LEU A 151 -14.45 6.96 20.16
C LEU A 151 -14.38 8.50 19.99
N GLY A 152 -15.26 9.09 19.18
CA GLY A 152 -15.43 10.54 19.07
C GLY A 152 -15.65 11.22 20.42
N TYR A 153 -16.29 10.56 21.38
CA TYR A 153 -16.49 11.09 22.74
C TYR A 153 -15.17 11.28 23.51
N TYR A 154 -14.08 10.63 23.10
CA TYR A 154 -12.77 10.62 23.78
C TYR A 154 -11.64 11.32 22.97
N ALA A 155 -11.97 12.11 21.94
CA ALA A 155 -11.10 12.41 20.78
C ALA A 155 -9.77 13.18 20.98
N GLN A 156 -9.25 13.36 22.20
CA GLN A 156 -7.87 13.85 22.36
C GLN A 156 -6.83 12.78 21.99
N THR A 157 -7.24 11.53 21.77
CA THR A 157 -6.36 10.35 21.72
C THR A 157 -6.38 9.57 20.40
N ILE A 158 -6.96 10.04 19.30
CA ILE A 158 -7.09 9.20 18.08
C ILE A 158 -6.28 9.73 16.90
N SER A 159 -5.47 8.86 16.31
CA SER A 159 -4.80 9.06 15.02
C SER A 159 -5.37 8.12 13.98
N VAL A 160 -5.52 8.59 12.75
CA VAL A 160 -6.19 7.85 11.68
C VAL A 160 -5.35 7.87 10.41
N ILE A 161 -5.33 6.73 9.72
CA ILE A 161 -4.82 6.56 8.36
C ILE A 161 -6.02 6.19 7.48
N ARG A 162 -6.37 7.06 6.53
CA ARG A 162 -7.51 6.84 5.62
C ARG A 162 -7.06 6.42 4.23
N ASN A 163 -7.90 5.59 3.60
CA ASN A 163 -7.77 5.24 2.20
C ASN A 163 -8.52 6.27 1.33
N ASN A 164 -9.77 6.53 1.69
CA ASN A 164 -10.62 7.55 1.08
C ASN A 164 -11.43 8.26 2.18
N GLU A 165 -12.44 9.05 1.82
CA GLU A 165 -13.25 9.79 2.81
C GLU A 165 -14.12 8.87 3.70
N GLU A 166 -14.39 7.64 3.26
CA GLU A 166 -15.29 6.69 3.92
C GLU A 166 -14.53 5.59 4.67
N LYS A 167 -13.46 5.04 4.06
CA LYS A 167 -12.74 3.85 4.53
C LYS A 167 -11.44 4.19 5.24
N PHE A 168 -11.28 3.60 6.43
CA PHE A 168 -10.10 3.72 7.27
C PHE A 168 -9.13 2.56 7.01
N ILE A 169 -7.86 2.83 6.70
CA ILE A 169 -6.84 1.77 6.60
C ILE A 169 -6.50 1.24 8.00
N SER A 170 -6.36 2.16 8.97
CA SER A 170 -6.06 1.86 10.37
C SER A 170 -6.33 3.10 11.21
N PHE A 171 -6.59 2.91 12.49
CA PHE A 171 -6.58 3.98 13.48
C PHE A 171 -5.83 3.53 14.73
N SER A 172 -5.38 4.49 15.52
CA SER A 172 -4.67 4.26 16.78
C SER A 172 -5.26 5.12 17.87
N ILE A 173 -5.46 4.51 19.03
CA ILE A 173 -5.94 5.14 20.26
C ILE A 173 -4.74 5.27 21.21
N TYR A 174 -4.40 6.49 21.58
CA TYR A 174 -3.38 6.78 22.58
C TYR A 174 -3.94 6.51 23.97
N VAL A 175 -3.36 5.53 24.66
CA VAL A 175 -3.64 5.27 26.08
C VAL A 175 -2.82 6.23 26.95
N SER A 176 -1.63 6.62 26.47
CA SER A 176 -0.79 7.65 27.06
C SER A 176 -0.09 8.47 25.98
N ASN A 177 0.64 9.52 26.36
CA ASN A 177 1.43 10.33 25.43
C ASN A 177 2.49 9.52 24.66
N THR A 178 2.85 8.33 25.13
CA THR A 178 3.93 7.50 24.58
C THR A 178 3.46 6.12 24.16
N PHE A 179 2.20 5.75 24.36
CA PHE A 179 1.71 4.40 24.10
C PHE A 179 0.32 4.42 23.45
N SER A 180 0.13 3.58 22.43
CA SER A 180 -1.14 3.50 21.69
C SER A 180 -1.59 2.07 21.41
N VAL A 181 -2.88 1.82 21.40
CA VAL A 181 -3.46 0.61 20.77
C VAL A 181 -3.70 0.92 19.30
N ARG A 182 -3.22 0.04 18.41
CA ARG A 182 -3.30 0.21 16.96
C ARG A 182 -4.21 -0.84 16.35
N PHE A 183 -5.29 -0.41 15.72
CA PHE A 183 -6.26 -1.30 15.09
C PHE A 183 -5.82 -1.61 13.66
N ILE A 184 -5.69 -2.89 13.33
CA ILE A 184 -5.14 -3.38 12.06
C ILE A 184 -6.16 -4.28 11.38
N ASP A 185 -6.38 -4.02 10.09
CA ASP A 185 -7.22 -4.85 9.23
C ASP A 185 -6.42 -6.04 8.68
N THR A 186 -6.73 -7.26 9.11
CA THR A 186 -6.04 -8.48 8.63
C THR A 186 -6.35 -8.77 7.16
N CYS A 187 -7.44 -8.25 6.59
CA CYS A 187 -7.71 -8.35 5.14
C CYS A 187 -6.68 -7.60 4.28
N ARG A 188 -5.91 -6.68 4.89
CA ARG A 188 -4.76 -6.02 4.23
C ARG A 188 -3.50 -6.87 4.22
N PHE A 189 -3.52 -8.02 4.90
CA PHE A 189 -2.49 -9.05 4.88
C PHE A 189 -2.98 -10.34 4.22
N MET A 190 -4.27 -10.63 4.24
CA MET A 190 -4.87 -11.81 3.62
C MET A 190 -6.27 -11.46 3.11
N ALA A 191 -6.37 -11.08 1.84
CA ALA A 191 -7.63 -10.66 1.21
C ALA A 191 -8.52 -11.87 0.83
N SER A 192 -8.96 -12.63 1.82
CA SER A 192 -9.90 -13.75 1.69
C SER A 192 -10.78 -13.84 2.93
N SER A 193 -11.89 -14.56 2.87
CA SER A 193 -12.77 -14.75 4.04
C SER A 193 -12.08 -15.59 5.10
N LEU A 194 -12.43 -15.34 6.38
CA LEU A 194 -11.95 -16.15 7.49
C LEU A 194 -12.23 -17.65 7.28
N SER A 195 -13.39 -18.01 6.74
CA SER A 195 -13.74 -19.41 6.41
C SER A 195 -12.77 -20.04 5.41
N ALA A 196 -12.41 -19.32 4.34
CA ALA A 196 -11.45 -19.81 3.36
C ALA A 196 -10.02 -19.89 3.95
N LEU A 197 -9.64 -18.94 4.81
CA LEU A 197 -8.34 -18.95 5.47
C LEU A 197 -8.21 -20.12 6.45
N ALA A 198 -9.22 -20.34 7.30
CA ALA A 198 -9.26 -21.47 8.23
C ALA A 198 -9.24 -22.81 7.48
N SER A 199 -10.04 -22.96 6.42
CA SER A 199 -10.04 -24.17 5.59
C SER A 199 -8.67 -24.45 4.96
N ASN A 200 -7.99 -23.42 4.46
CA ASN A 200 -6.65 -23.56 3.87
C ASN A 200 -5.55 -23.88 4.90
N LEU A 201 -5.77 -23.64 6.19
CA LEU A 201 -4.90 -24.08 7.28
C LEU A 201 -5.12 -25.55 7.66
N GLY A 202 -6.27 -26.12 7.27
CA GLY A 202 -6.69 -27.47 7.58
C GLY A 202 -5.56 -28.48 7.33
N THR A 203 -5.18 -29.18 8.39
CA THR A 203 -4.19 -30.26 8.38
C THR A 203 -4.80 -31.43 9.13
N PRO A 204 -4.50 -32.70 8.75
CA PRO A 204 -5.12 -33.86 9.39
C PRO A 204 -4.91 -33.95 10.91
N ASP A 205 -3.82 -33.35 11.41
CA ASP A 205 -3.45 -33.30 12.83
C ASP A 205 -3.88 -32.00 13.54
N PHE A 206 -4.52 -31.08 12.81
CA PHE A 206 -4.88 -29.72 13.28
C PHE A 206 -3.70 -28.96 13.90
N GLY A 207 -2.46 -29.31 13.56
CA GLY A 207 -1.26 -28.74 14.20
C GLY A 207 -1.10 -27.23 13.97
N LYS A 208 -1.76 -26.69 12.95
CA LYS A 208 -1.79 -25.26 12.60
C LYS A 208 -2.75 -24.44 13.47
N PHE A 209 -3.63 -25.06 14.24
CA PHE A 209 -4.59 -24.40 15.14
C PHE A 209 -4.09 -24.37 16.60
N ARG A 210 -2.86 -23.86 16.79
CA ARG A 210 -2.16 -23.96 18.08
C ARG A 210 -2.78 -23.13 19.20
N GLU A 211 -3.40 -22.00 18.87
CA GLU A 211 -4.00 -21.11 19.85
C GLU A 211 -5.40 -21.61 20.19
N THR A 212 -6.19 -22.03 19.19
CA THR A 212 -7.51 -22.67 19.40
C THR A 212 -7.39 -23.87 20.34
N ARG A 213 -6.36 -24.71 20.17
CA ARG A 213 -6.12 -25.89 21.03
C ARG A 213 -5.71 -25.58 22.47
N LYS A 214 -5.38 -24.33 22.81
CA LYS A 214 -5.14 -23.90 24.20
C LYS A 214 -6.42 -23.56 24.93
N VAL A 215 -7.48 -23.22 24.18
CA VAL A 215 -8.77 -22.79 24.69
C VAL A 215 -9.75 -23.96 24.71
N PHE A 216 -9.77 -24.76 23.65
CA PHE A 216 -10.71 -25.88 23.48
C PHE A 216 -10.06 -27.24 23.73
N ASN A 217 -10.85 -28.22 24.18
CA ASN A 217 -10.38 -29.58 24.41
C ASN A 217 -10.11 -30.30 23.09
N THR A 218 -9.38 -31.42 23.15
CA THR A 218 -9.02 -32.18 21.93
C THR A 218 -10.25 -32.73 21.20
N GLU A 219 -11.32 -33.05 21.92
CA GLU A 219 -12.59 -33.53 21.37
C GLU A 219 -13.36 -32.45 20.60
N ASP A 220 -13.15 -31.18 20.96
CA ASP A 220 -13.83 -30.01 20.41
C ASP A 220 -13.21 -29.54 19.07
N VAL A 221 -11.91 -29.82 18.87
CA VAL A 221 -11.09 -29.33 17.74
C VAL A 221 -11.76 -29.51 16.37
N PRO A 222 -12.37 -30.66 16.03
CA PRO A 222 -13.03 -30.82 14.73
C PRO A 222 -14.21 -29.86 14.51
N LEU A 223 -14.84 -29.39 15.59
CA LEU A 223 -15.98 -28.47 15.54
C LEU A 223 -15.53 -27.00 15.49
N VAL A 224 -14.42 -26.66 16.13
CA VAL A 224 -13.95 -25.26 16.29
C VAL A 224 -12.86 -24.82 15.29
N THR A 225 -12.48 -25.70 14.35
CA THR A 225 -11.45 -25.40 13.32
C THR A 225 -12.03 -25.02 11.96
N ARG A 226 -13.36 -24.90 11.87
CA ARG A 226 -14.08 -24.31 10.74
C ARG A 226 -14.90 -23.13 11.24
N LYS A 227 -15.22 -22.21 10.34
CA LYS A 227 -16.10 -21.10 10.68
C LYS A 227 -17.48 -21.64 11.08
N GLY A 228 -17.98 -21.18 12.22
CA GLY A 228 -19.32 -21.50 12.70
C GLY A 228 -20.43 -20.83 11.88
N VAL A 229 -21.68 -21.08 12.25
CA VAL A 229 -22.85 -20.41 11.67
C VAL A 229 -23.67 -19.72 12.73
N TYR A 230 -24.15 -18.52 12.41
CA TYR A 230 -24.92 -17.69 13.33
C TYR A 230 -26.05 -16.97 12.58
N PRO A 231 -27.27 -16.90 13.15
CA PRO A 231 -28.39 -16.23 12.51
C PRO A 231 -28.33 -14.71 12.78
N ASP A 232 -27.45 -14.03 12.03
CA ASP A 232 -27.14 -12.60 12.22
C ASP A 232 -28.39 -11.71 12.10
N GLU A 233 -29.23 -11.94 11.08
CA GLU A 233 -30.43 -11.13 10.83
C GLU A 233 -31.57 -11.44 11.79
N TYR A 234 -31.63 -12.67 12.31
CA TYR A 234 -32.59 -13.03 13.35
C TYR A 234 -32.24 -12.36 14.68
N THR A 235 -30.97 -12.27 15.05
CA THR A 235 -30.54 -11.73 16.36
C THR A 235 -30.52 -10.19 16.36
N ASP A 236 -31.70 -9.58 16.32
CA ASP A 236 -31.87 -8.12 16.22
C ASP A 236 -32.04 -7.39 17.58
N ASN A 237 -32.13 -8.12 18.69
CA ASN A 237 -32.31 -7.54 20.02
C ASN A 237 -31.76 -8.46 21.14
N TRP A 238 -31.62 -7.90 22.35
CA TRP A 238 -31.08 -8.59 23.52
C TRP A 238 -31.98 -9.71 24.05
N GLU A 239 -33.30 -9.61 23.90
CA GLU A 239 -34.25 -10.62 24.42
C GLU A 239 -34.10 -11.95 23.67
N LYS A 240 -33.76 -11.90 22.37
CA LYS A 240 -33.49 -13.10 21.57
C LYS A 240 -32.30 -13.90 22.07
N LEU A 241 -31.31 -13.25 22.70
CA LEU A 241 -30.16 -13.95 23.29
C LEU A 241 -30.56 -14.81 24.50
N GLU A 242 -31.71 -14.53 25.13
CA GLU A 242 -32.24 -15.32 26.24
C GLU A 242 -33.11 -16.50 25.78
N GLU A 243 -33.28 -16.71 24.47
CA GLU A 243 -34.06 -17.82 23.92
C GLU A 243 -33.37 -19.16 24.20
N ASN A 244 -34.15 -20.10 24.78
CA ASN A 244 -33.64 -21.40 25.22
C ASN A 244 -33.66 -22.49 24.14
N THR A 245 -33.82 -22.11 22.88
CA THR A 245 -33.99 -23.04 21.75
C THR A 245 -32.99 -22.73 20.66
N SER A 246 -32.37 -23.77 20.11
CA SER A 246 -31.55 -23.63 18.90
C SER A 246 -32.38 -22.99 17.78
N PRO A 247 -31.81 -22.03 17.03
CA PRO A 247 -32.49 -21.41 15.90
C PRO A 247 -32.92 -22.44 14.85
N ARG A 248 -34.09 -22.23 14.25
CA ARG A 248 -34.62 -23.02 13.14
C ARG A 248 -33.91 -22.67 11.84
N LYS A 249 -33.97 -23.57 10.85
CA LYS A 249 -33.23 -23.39 9.59
C LYS A 249 -33.62 -22.09 8.86
N GLU A 250 -34.90 -21.75 8.91
CA GLU A 250 -35.46 -20.56 8.27
C GLU A 250 -34.97 -19.25 8.91
N GLU A 251 -34.53 -19.30 10.17
CA GLU A 251 -34.04 -18.15 10.93
C GLU A 251 -32.59 -17.78 10.52
N PHE A 252 -31.91 -18.61 9.74
CA PHE A 252 -30.60 -18.32 9.14
C PHE A 252 -30.67 -17.68 7.75
N TYR A 253 -31.85 -17.33 7.24
CA TYR A 253 -31.99 -16.67 5.96
C TYR A 253 -31.21 -15.35 5.93
N SER A 254 -30.46 -15.11 4.85
CA SER A 254 -29.74 -13.86 4.64
C SER A 254 -30.40 -13.02 3.54
N ALA A 255 -31.00 -11.90 3.91
CA ALA A 255 -31.53 -10.91 2.97
C ALA A 255 -30.43 -10.24 2.13
N LEU A 256 -29.19 -10.17 2.63
CA LEU A 256 -28.06 -9.63 1.86
C LEU A 256 -27.71 -10.47 0.64
N THR A 257 -27.81 -11.79 0.77
CA THR A 257 -27.45 -12.75 -0.29
C THR A 257 -28.67 -13.36 -0.97
N GLU A 258 -29.87 -13.14 -0.41
CA GLU A 258 -31.13 -13.77 -0.81
C GLU A 258 -31.02 -15.30 -0.85
N THR A 259 -30.33 -15.88 0.14
CA THR A 259 -30.10 -17.33 0.23
C THR A 259 -30.38 -17.89 1.62
N ASP A 260 -30.88 -19.13 1.65
CA ASP A 260 -30.97 -19.96 2.84
C ASP A 260 -29.61 -20.58 3.20
N ILE A 261 -29.45 -20.93 4.47
CA ILE A 261 -28.31 -21.71 4.94
C ILE A 261 -28.24 -23.09 4.26
N GLY A 262 -27.03 -23.51 3.90
CA GLY A 262 -26.79 -24.86 3.39
C GLY A 262 -27.04 -25.93 4.45
N ASP A 263 -27.56 -27.09 4.04
CA ASP A 263 -27.86 -28.20 4.98
C ASP A 263 -26.66 -28.61 5.82
N ALA A 264 -25.48 -28.72 5.22
CA ALA A 264 -24.25 -29.11 5.92
C ALA A 264 -23.77 -28.09 6.95
N ASP A 265 -24.09 -26.81 6.75
CA ASP A 265 -23.74 -25.73 7.66
C ASP A 265 -24.75 -25.66 8.82
N TYR A 266 -26.03 -25.86 8.54
CA TYR A 266 -27.06 -25.96 9.57
C TYR A 266 -26.88 -27.18 10.49
N GLU A 267 -26.60 -28.36 9.93
CA GLU A 267 -26.30 -29.56 10.73
C GLU A 267 -25.04 -29.38 11.58
N HIS A 268 -24.05 -28.64 11.09
CA HIS A 268 -22.88 -28.30 11.89
C HIS A 268 -23.23 -27.38 13.06
N GLY A 269 -24.04 -26.33 12.86
CA GLY A 269 -24.51 -25.46 13.92
C GLY A 269 -25.25 -26.23 15.03
N LYS A 270 -26.14 -27.16 14.67
CA LYS A 270 -26.80 -28.05 15.64
C LYS A 270 -25.83 -28.93 16.41
N ALA A 271 -24.84 -29.48 15.71
CA ALA A 271 -23.82 -30.32 16.34
C ALA A 271 -23.01 -29.52 17.36
N VAL A 272 -22.61 -28.29 17.03
CA VAL A 272 -21.93 -27.37 17.96
C VAL A 272 -22.82 -27.04 19.14
N TRP A 273 -24.06 -26.60 18.91
CA TRP A 273 -25.04 -26.29 19.97
C TRP A 273 -25.18 -27.44 20.97
N THR A 274 -25.33 -28.66 20.45
CA THR A 274 -25.54 -29.87 21.28
C THR A 274 -24.26 -30.29 22.01
N HIS A 275 -23.11 -30.25 21.32
CA HIS A 275 -21.81 -30.69 21.87
C HIS A 275 -21.36 -29.82 23.05
N PHE A 276 -21.60 -28.51 22.98
CA PHE A 276 -21.21 -27.55 24.02
C PHE A 276 -22.30 -27.31 25.08
N ASP A 277 -23.40 -28.08 25.07
CA ASP A 277 -24.56 -27.91 25.97
C ASP A 277 -25.08 -26.46 26.03
N CYS A 278 -25.13 -25.77 24.88
CA CYS A 278 -25.63 -24.40 24.81
C CYS A 278 -27.10 -24.37 25.24
N ARG A 279 -27.42 -23.55 26.23
CA ARG A 279 -28.79 -23.42 26.77
C ARG A 279 -29.51 -22.24 26.18
N THR A 280 -28.80 -21.15 25.94
CA THR A 280 -29.36 -19.91 25.39
C THR A 280 -28.68 -19.52 24.08
N LEU A 281 -29.38 -18.75 23.25
CA LEU A 281 -28.78 -18.18 22.05
C LEU A 281 -27.59 -17.27 22.36
N GLY A 282 -27.58 -16.62 23.53
CA GLY A 282 -26.47 -15.84 24.06
C GLY A 282 -25.22 -16.66 24.29
N GLU A 283 -25.33 -17.81 24.96
CA GLU A 283 -24.18 -18.73 25.16
C GLU A 283 -23.63 -19.23 23.82
N TYR A 284 -24.51 -19.55 22.87
CA TYR A 284 -24.10 -19.93 21.51
C TYR A 284 -23.42 -18.78 20.76
N SER A 285 -23.89 -17.54 20.95
CA SER A 285 -23.30 -16.32 20.36
C SER A 285 -21.89 -16.08 20.90
N GLU A 286 -21.69 -16.18 22.22
CA GLU A 286 -20.38 -16.03 22.85
C GLU A 286 -19.40 -17.09 22.34
N LEU A 287 -19.82 -18.35 22.27
CA LEU A 287 -19.02 -19.45 21.71
C LEU A 287 -18.68 -19.21 20.23
N TYR A 288 -19.66 -18.79 19.42
CA TYR A 288 -19.45 -18.47 18.01
C TYR A 288 -18.39 -17.37 17.82
N LEU A 289 -18.49 -16.29 18.61
CA LEU A 289 -17.52 -15.19 18.58
C LEU A 289 -16.14 -15.62 19.07
N GLU A 290 -16.06 -16.45 20.12
CA GLU A 290 -14.80 -17.00 20.61
C GLU A 290 -14.12 -17.86 19.53
N ILE A 291 -14.86 -18.74 18.86
CA ILE A 291 -14.33 -19.54 17.74
C ILE A 291 -13.81 -18.62 16.61
N ASP A 292 -14.60 -17.63 16.18
CA ASP A 292 -14.19 -16.70 15.11
C ASP A 292 -12.90 -15.94 15.47
N VAL A 293 -12.77 -15.49 16.72
CA VAL A 293 -11.56 -14.82 17.21
C VAL A 293 -10.37 -15.80 17.24
N MET A 294 -10.55 -17.01 17.75
CA MET A 294 -9.47 -18.00 17.85
C MET A 294 -8.99 -18.46 16.47
N LEU A 295 -9.90 -18.65 15.51
CA LEU A 295 -9.56 -18.90 14.11
C LEU A 295 -8.73 -17.75 13.51
N LEU A 296 -9.12 -16.50 13.76
CA LEU A 296 -8.37 -15.34 13.28
C LEU A 296 -6.98 -15.26 13.89
N VAL A 297 -6.86 -15.57 15.18
CA VAL A 297 -5.58 -15.63 15.89
C VAL A 297 -4.67 -16.67 15.24
N ASP A 298 -5.15 -17.91 15.08
CA ASP A 298 -4.35 -18.97 14.44
C ASP A 298 -3.95 -18.62 13.00
N VAL A 299 -4.88 -18.04 12.23
CA VAL A 299 -4.61 -17.53 10.88
C VAL A 299 -3.47 -16.51 10.88
N PHE A 300 -3.53 -15.49 11.72
CA PHE A 300 -2.50 -14.45 11.71
C PHE A 300 -1.18 -14.93 12.32
N GLU A 301 -1.22 -15.77 13.34
CA GLU A 301 -0.05 -16.41 13.95
C GLU A 301 0.71 -17.29 12.96
N ASN A 302 0.01 -18.05 12.10
CA ASN A 302 0.65 -18.79 11.01
C ASN A 302 1.31 -17.87 9.97
N VAL A 303 0.70 -16.73 9.64
CA VAL A 303 1.36 -15.73 8.78
C VAL A 303 2.63 -15.22 9.43
N ARG A 304 2.59 -14.89 10.73
CA ARG A 304 3.78 -14.44 11.47
C ARG A 304 4.89 -15.46 11.41
N ASP A 305 4.61 -16.74 11.66
CA ASP A 305 5.61 -17.81 11.62
C ASP A 305 6.26 -17.93 10.24
N ILE A 306 5.46 -17.95 9.16
CA ILE A 306 5.95 -18.03 7.78
C ILE A 306 6.85 -16.84 7.46
N CYS A 307 6.39 -15.65 7.81
CA CYS A 307 7.07 -14.39 7.53
C CYS A 307 8.37 -14.24 8.32
N MET A 308 8.35 -14.55 9.61
CA MET A 308 9.53 -14.49 10.47
C MET A 308 10.55 -15.55 10.07
N LYS A 309 10.12 -16.78 9.73
CA LYS A 309 11.01 -17.84 9.25
C LYS A 309 11.68 -17.49 7.93
N THR A 310 10.94 -16.88 7.00
CA THR A 310 11.42 -16.62 5.63
C THR A 310 12.18 -15.30 5.52
N TYR A 311 11.64 -14.22 6.08
CA TYR A 311 12.14 -12.85 5.89
C TYR A 311 12.82 -12.28 7.13
N ASN A 312 12.73 -12.97 8.27
CA ASN A 312 13.19 -12.46 9.57
C ASN A 312 12.57 -11.08 9.88
N LEU A 313 11.31 -10.90 9.47
CA LEU A 313 10.49 -9.72 9.73
C LEU A 313 9.11 -10.16 10.25
N ASP A 314 8.60 -9.47 11.27
CA ASP A 314 7.29 -9.78 11.85
C ASP A 314 6.21 -8.84 11.27
N PRO A 315 5.21 -9.39 10.56
CA PRO A 315 4.15 -8.59 9.93
C PRO A 315 3.25 -7.87 10.95
N ALA A 316 3.25 -8.27 12.23
CA ALA A 316 2.45 -7.61 13.28
C ALA A 316 2.84 -6.14 13.52
N TYR A 317 4.04 -5.72 13.09
CA TYR A 317 4.50 -4.34 13.21
C TYR A 317 4.12 -3.43 12.04
N TYR A 318 3.44 -3.99 11.03
CA TYR A 318 3.09 -3.32 9.80
C TYR A 318 1.60 -3.03 9.72
N TYR A 319 1.23 -2.05 8.88
CA TYR A 319 -0.19 -1.76 8.61
C TYR A 319 -0.76 -2.60 7.47
N THR A 320 0.07 -3.02 6.51
CA THR A 320 -0.35 -3.75 5.31
C THR A 320 0.75 -4.70 4.82
N ALA A 321 0.36 -5.75 4.08
CA ALA A 321 1.31 -6.63 3.40
C ALA A 321 2.16 -5.89 2.35
N ALA A 322 1.66 -4.81 1.76
CA ALA A 322 2.39 -4.01 0.77
C ALA A 322 3.63 -3.33 1.39
N GLY A 323 3.46 -2.65 2.53
CA GLY A 323 4.59 -2.06 3.26
C GLY A 323 5.54 -3.13 3.80
N PHE A 324 4.98 -4.21 4.35
CA PHE A 324 5.77 -5.34 4.84
C PHE A 324 6.63 -6.00 3.76
N SER A 325 6.04 -6.25 2.57
CA SER A 325 6.74 -6.89 1.46
C SER A 325 7.85 -6.03 0.86
N LEU A 326 7.66 -4.71 0.81
CA LEU A 326 8.72 -3.78 0.41
C LEU A 326 9.93 -3.90 1.34
N ASP A 327 9.73 -3.86 2.66
CA ASP A 327 10.82 -3.98 3.63
C ASP A 327 11.50 -5.36 3.58
N CYS A 328 10.72 -6.44 3.43
CA CYS A 328 11.25 -7.79 3.21
C CYS A 328 12.16 -7.84 1.99
N MET A 329 11.70 -7.25 0.89
CA MET A 329 12.44 -7.21 -0.36
C MET A 329 13.71 -6.37 -0.23
N LEU A 330 13.65 -5.17 0.34
CA LEU A 330 14.82 -4.31 0.56
C LEU A 330 15.86 -5.00 1.45
N LYS A 331 15.42 -5.63 2.54
CA LYS A 331 16.29 -6.38 3.44
C LYS A 331 16.95 -7.58 2.74
N TYR A 332 16.16 -8.40 2.05
CA TYR A 332 16.65 -9.61 1.41
C TYR A 332 17.60 -9.29 0.24
N THR A 333 17.30 -8.22 -0.50
CA THR A 333 18.10 -7.81 -1.64
C THR A 333 19.30 -6.96 -1.25
N ALA A 334 19.28 -6.30 -0.09
CA ALA A 334 20.26 -5.28 0.30
C ALA A 334 20.49 -4.24 -0.80
N ILE A 335 19.47 -3.98 -1.63
CA ILE A 335 19.55 -3.01 -2.72
C ILE A 335 19.43 -1.60 -2.16
N GLU A 336 20.22 -0.68 -2.71
CA GLU A 336 20.06 0.75 -2.47
C GLU A 336 19.31 1.35 -3.66
N LEU A 337 18.15 1.96 -3.37
CA LEU A 337 17.30 2.58 -4.37
C LEU A 337 17.47 4.10 -4.33
N GLU A 338 17.81 4.69 -5.47
CA GLU A 338 17.93 6.15 -5.58
C GLU A 338 16.55 6.81 -5.58
N HIS A 339 16.37 7.84 -4.74
CA HIS A 339 15.17 8.67 -4.78
C HIS A 339 15.19 9.58 -6.02
N LEU A 340 14.03 9.73 -6.67
CA LEU A 340 13.87 10.70 -7.75
C LEU A 340 14.09 12.13 -7.19
N THR A 341 15.11 12.82 -7.69
CA THR A 341 15.51 14.15 -7.21
C THR A 341 14.87 15.29 -8.01
N ASP A 342 14.37 14.99 -9.21
CA ASP A 342 13.70 15.93 -10.12
C ASP A 342 12.20 15.63 -10.19
N TYR A 343 11.39 16.67 -10.04
CA TYR A 343 9.94 16.56 -10.16
C TYR A 343 9.51 16.11 -11.55
N ASP A 344 10.24 16.49 -12.61
CA ASP A 344 9.85 16.18 -13.99
C ASP A 344 10.03 14.70 -14.36
N MET A 345 10.75 13.92 -13.54
CA MET A 345 10.85 12.47 -13.64
C MET A 345 9.57 11.78 -13.11
N LEU A 346 8.87 12.38 -12.13
CA LEU A 346 7.71 11.75 -11.50
C LEU A 346 6.52 11.54 -12.48
N PRO A 347 6.09 12.55 -13.27
CA PRO A 347 5.05 12.36 -14.28
C PRO A 347 5.37 11.27 -15.30
N MET A 348 6.65 10.97 -15.55
CA MET A 348 7.04 9.89 -16.47
C MET A 348 6.58 8.52 -15.94
N PHE A 349 6.71 8.29 -14.63
CA PHE A 349 6.50 6.97 -14.04
C PHE A 349 5.09 6.73 -13.46
N GLU A 350 4.30 7.76 -13.16
CA GLU A 350 2.95 7.63 -12.54
C GLU A 350 1.85 7.03 -13.47
N SER A 351 2.16 6.59 -14.71
CA SER A 351 1.18 6.30 -15.78
C SER A 351 0.93 4.82 -16.17
N GLY A 352 1.57 3.83 -15.54
CA GLY A 352 1.51 2.41 -16.00
C GLY A 352 0.38 1.52 -15.44
N ASN A 353 0.15 0.33 -16.04
CA ASN A 353 -0.95 -0.64 -15.72
C ASN A 353 -0.53 -2.11 -15.55
N ASN A 354 -1.28 -2.87 -14.73
CA ASN A 354 -1.05 -4.18 -14.06
C ASN A 354 -0.73 -5.47 -14.87
N LEU A 355 0.33 -6.19 -14.46
CA LEU A 355 0.59 -7.66 -14.31
C LEU A 355 2.02 -7.76 -13.75
N TYR A 356 2.54 -8.77 -13.01
CA TYR A 356 3.80 -8.52 -12.26
C TYR A 356 4.90 -9.59 -12.21
N GLY A 357 4.57 -10.83 -11.81
CA GLY A 357 5.58 -11.79 -11.32
C GLY A 357 6.74 -12.08 -12.27
N MET A 358 6.45 -12.34 -13.55
CA MET A 358 7.48 -12.71 -14.55
C MET A 358 8.36 -11.54 -14.98
N ALA A 359 7.83 -10.31 -14.98
CA ALA A 359 8.63 -9.15 -15.36
C ALA A 359 9.57 -8.71 -14.26
N MET A 360 9.19 -8.88 -12.99
CA MET A 360 10.07 -8.58 -11.84
C MET A 360 11.34 -9.46 -11.78
N LEU A 361 11.46 -10.50 -12.62
CA LEU A 361 12.69 -11.29 -12.82
C LEU A 361 13.68 -10.65 -13.81
N GLN A 362 13.27 -9.62 -14.54
CA GLN A 362 14.09 -8.93 -15.54
C GLN A 362 14.99 -7.85 -14.89
N TYR A 363 15.82 -7.21 -15.70
CA TYR A 363 16.63 -6.07 -15.26
C TYR A 363 15.70 -4.91 -14.87
N MET A 364 15.87 -4.42 -13.64
CA MET A 364 15.07 -3.37 -13.03
C MET A 364 15.93 -2.16 -12.71
N PRO A 365 15.41 -0.93 -12.80
CA PRO A 365 16.16 0.26 -12.44
C PRO A 365 16.50 0.24 -10.95
N HIS A 366 17.64 0.79 -10.58
CA HIS A 366 18.00 1.04 -9.16
C HIS A 366 18.51 2.45 -8.89
N GLY A 367 19.04 3.15 -9.90
CA GLY A 367 19.53 4.53 -9.75
C GLY A 367 20.22 5.04 -11.01
N GLY A 368 21.14 5.98 -10.85
CA GLY A 368 21.91 6.58 -11.94
C GLY A 368 21.07 7.44 -12.88
N PHE A 369 20.00 8.06 -12.38
CA PHE A 369 19.05 8.80 -13.21
C PHE A 369 19.68 10.05 -13.83
N GLN A 370 19.72 10.10 -15.17
CA GLN A 370 20.32 11.20 -15.92
C GLN A 370 19.50 11.54 -17.16
N TRP A 371 19.17 12.83 -17.31
CA TRP A 371 18.64 13.34 -18.56
C TRP A 371 19.70 13.24 -19.67
N LYS A 372 19.29 12.76 -20.84
CA LYS A 372 20.12 12.68 -22.06
C LYS A 372 19.50 13.55 -23.14
N GLU A 373 20.32 13.86 -24.15
CA GLU A 373 19.85 14.52 -25.36
C GLU A 373 18.67 13.75 -25.99
N PRO A 374 17.66 14.45 -26.53
CA PRO A 374 16.44 13.84 -27.05
C PRO A 374 16.65 13.20 -28.42
N THR A 375 17.54 12.21 -28.49
CA THR A 375 17.87 11.44 -29.71
C THR A 375 17.65 9.94 -29.49
N LEU A 376 17.66 9.16 -30.58
CA LEU A 376 17.62 7.69 -30.50
C LEU A 376 19.02 7.07 -30.36
N ASP A 377 20.07 7.88 -30.25
CA ASP A 377 21.45 7.40 -30.34
C ASP A 377 21.76 6.40 -29.23
N GLY A 378 22.23 5.21 -29.61
CA GLY A 378 22.47 4.10 -28.68
C GLY A 378 21.24 3.28 -28.29
N LEU A 379 20.02 3.61 -28.77
CA LEU A 379 18.83 2.78 -28.52
C LEU A 379 19.00 1.36 -29.08
N GLU A 380 19.57 1.23 -30.28
CA GLU A 380 19.77 -0.07 -30.92
C GLU A 380 20.80 -0.94 -30.18
N GLU A 381 21.78 -0.32 -29.55
CA GLU A 381 22.83 -0.98 -28.76
C GLU A 381 22.31 -1.50 -27.41
N LEU A 382 21.19 -0.96 -26.90
CA LEU A 382 20.58 -1.41 -25.65
C LEU A 382 19.96 -2.80 -25.81
N THR A 383 20.39 -3.71 -24.94
CA THR A 383 19.85 -5.06 -24.82
C THR A 383 19.05 -5.21 -23.52
N ASP A 384 18.29 -6.29 -23.43
CA ASP A 384 17.49 -6.65 -22.25
C ASP A 384 18.34 -6.89 -20.97
N THR A 385 19.65 -7.02 -21.10
CA THR A 385 20.58 -7.25 -19.99
C THR A 385 21.68 -6.20 -19.93
N SER A 386 21.53 -5.08 -20.64
CA SER A 386 22.45 -3.95 -20.53
C SER A 386 22.37 -3.34 -19.13
N ASP A 387 23.50 -2.91 -18.58
CA ASP A 387 23.57 -2.28 -17.25
C ASP A 387 22.88 -0.91 -17.20
N ILE A 388 22.53 -0.37 -18.38
CA ILE A 388 21.77 0.87 -18.54
C ILE A 388 20.46 0.63 -19.28
N GLY A 389 19.44 1.40 -18.93
CA GLY A 389 18.15 1.46 -19.60
C GLY A 389 17.71 2.91 -19.83
N ARG A 390 16.66 3.09 -20.64
CA ARG A 390 16.10 4.41 -20.95
C ARG A 390 14.58 4.42 -20.96
N VAL A 391 14.01 5.57 -20.57
CA VAL A 391 12.61 5.93 -20.80
C VAL A 391 12.55 7.14 -21.73
N TYR A 392 11.66 7.07 -22.71
CA TYR A 392 11.48 8.08 -23.73
C TYR A 392 10.11 8.75 -23.56
N GLU A 393 10.05 10.06 -23.75
CA GLU A 393 8.80 10.78 -24.02
C GLU A 393 8.79 11.18 -25.50
N VAL A 394 7.85 10.62 -26.26
CA VAL A 394 7.85 10.67 -27.72
C VAL A 394 6.47 10.91 -28.30
N ASP A 395 6.43 11.52 -29.49
CA ASP A 395 5.27 11.50 -30.38
C ASP A 395 5.44 10.35 -31.37
N ILE A 396 4.46 9.46 -31.47
CA ILE A 396 4.49 8.26 -32.31
C ILE A 396 3.28 8.26 -33.25
N ALA A 397 3.56 8.18 -34.54
CA ALA A 397 2.57 7.98 -35.59
C ALA A 397 2.21 6.49 -35.69
N TYR A 398 0.94 6.24 -35.99
CA TYR A 398 0.43 4.91 -36.31
C TYR A 398 0.00 4.88 -37.79
N PRO A 399 0.89 4.44 -38.70
CA PRO A 399 0.60 4.43 -40.13
C PRO A 399 -0.69 3.68 -40.48
N GLU A 400 -1.48 4.23 -41.41
CA GLU A 400 -2.78 3.65 -41.82
C GLU A 400 -2.64 2.22 -42.37
N HIS A 401 -1.54 1.90 -43.06
CA HIS A 401 -1.32 0.55 -43.58
C HIS A 401 -1.22 -0.52 -42.48
N LEU A 402 -0.85 -0.14 -41.25
CA LEU A 402 -0.81 -1.05 -40.10
C LEU A 402 -2.16 -1.19 -39.39
N HIS A 403 -3.17 -0.38 -39.76
CA HIS A 403 -4.47 -0.39 -39.07
C HIS A 403 -5.17 -1.71 -39.27
N VAL A 404 -5.06 -2.30 -40.46
CA VAL A 404 -5.63 -3.62 -40.77
C VAL A 404 -4.95 -4.70 -39.93
N ASP A 405 -3.62 -4.74 -39.92
CA ASP A 405 -2.85 -5.79 -39.24
C ASP A 405 -2.91 -5.69 -37.72
N HIS A 406 -3.08 -4.48 -37.19
CA HIS A 406 -3.09 -4.23 -35.74
C HIS A 406 -4.48 -3.92 -35.19
N ASN A 407 -5.55 -4.10 -35.97
CA ASN A 407 -6.90 -3.73 -35.55
C ASN A 407 -7.35 -4.42 -34.25
N ASP A 408 -6.99 -5.68 -34.09
CA ASP A 408 -7.41 -6.49 -32.94
C ASP A 408 -6.56 -6.24 -31.69
N LEU A 409 -5.30 -5.82 -31.86
CA LEU A 409 -4.39 -5.54 -30.74
C LEU A 409 -3.48 -4.34 -31.02
N PRO A 410 -4.01 -3.11 -31.05
CA PRO A 410 -3.20 -1.91 -31.26
C PRO A 410 -2.08 -1.77 -30.22
N LEU A 411 -0.89 -1.42 -30.69
CA LEU A 411 0.25 -1.17 -29.82
C LEU A 411 0.09 0.13 -29.01
N LEU A 412 0.83 0.22 -27.90
CA LEU A 412 0.96 1.43 -27.08
C LEU A 412 -0.38 1.90 -26.46
N PRO A 413 -0.99 1.10 -25.59
CA PRO A 413 -2.25 1.48 -24.97
C PRO A 413 -2.10 2.75 -24.12
N ASN A 414 -3.14 3.59 -24.10
CA ASN A 414 -3.15 4.86 -23.37
C ASN A 414 -4.33 4.96 -22.41
N ASN A 415 -4.17 5.71 -21.32
CA ASN A 415 -5.21 5.87 -20.32
C ASN A 415 -6.11 7.07 -20.69
N ARG A 416 -7.34 6.80 -21.13
CA ARG A 416 -8.30 7.82 -21.60
C ARG A 416 -9.69 7.59 -21.04
N SER A 417 -10.50 8.64 -21.04
CA SER A 417 -11.89 8.61 -20.61
C SER A 417 -12.80 8.41 -21.82
N PRO A 418 -13.41 7.23 -22.03
CA PRO A 418 -14.35 7.00 -23.13
C PRO A 418 -15.69 7.66 -22.80
N GLY A 419 -15.76 8.99 -22.89
CA GLY A 419 -16.97 9.77 -22.56
C GLY A 419 -17.42 9.68 -21.10
N SER A 420 -16.61 9.11 -20.20
CA SER A 420 -16.94 8.95 -18.77
C SER A 420 -15.91 9.63 -17.86
N LYS A 421 -16.27 9.88 -16.59
CA LYS A 421 -15.33 10.41 -15.59
C LYS A 421 -14.22 9.41 -15.21
N VAL A 422 -14.36 8.13 -15.56
CA VAL A 422 -13.40 7.07 -15.25
C VAL A 422 -12.44 6.90 -16.43
N LYS A 423 -11.14 7.03 -16.15
CA LYS A 423 -10.10 6.72 -17.14
C LYS A 423 -9.97 5.19 -17.25
N LYS A 424 -9.91 4.70 -18.47
CA LYS A 424 -9.67 3.29 -18.81
C LYS A 424 -8.44 3.19 -19.69
N LEU A 425 -7.74 2.07 -19.59
CA LEU A 425 -6.69 1.73 -20.55
C LEU A 425 -7.35 1.36 -21.88
N MET A 426 -6.98 2.06 -22.95
CA MET A 426 -7.51 1.85 -24.29
C MET A 426 -6.38 1.53 -25.25
N VAL A 427 -6.57 0.49 -26.06
CA VAL A 427 -5.77 0.21 -27.25
C VAL A 427 -6.40 0.97 -28.41
N THR A 428 -5.64 1.88 -29.04
CA THR A 428 -6.14 2.66 -30.18
C THR A 428 -5.10 2.72 -31.28
N LEU A 429 -5.55 2.79 -32.53
CA LEU A 429 -4.72 3.03 -33.71
C LEU A 429 -4.41 4.53 -33.92
N GLU A 430 -4.76 5.38 -32.95
CA GLU A 430 -4.48 6.82 -33.04
C GLU A 430 -3.00 7.12 -32.80
N GLU A 431 -2.59 8.28 -33.31
CA GLU A 431 -1.29 8.85 -32.94
C GLU A 431 -1.19 9.09 -31.43
N LYS A 432 0.02 8.88 -30.91
CA LYS A 432 0.33 9.05 -29.49
C LYS A 432 1.21 10.27 -29.34
N ASN A 433 0.79 11.24 -28.54
CA ASN A 433 1.55 12.46 -28.27
C ASN A 433 2.04 12.47 -26.82
N ASN A 434 3.27 12.91 -26.57
CA ASN A 434 3.94 12.90 -25.27
C ASN A 434 3.84 11.52 -24.58
N TYR A 435 3.97 10.45 -25.36
CA TYR A 435 3.83 9.09 -24.86
C TYR A 435 5.11 8.68 -24.13
N ILE A 436 4.96 8.27 -22.87
CA ILE A 436 6.09 7.81 -22.05
C ILE A 436 6.23 6.31 -22.20
N ILE A 437 7.41 5.86 -22.59
CA ILE A 437 7.66 4.47 -22.99
C ILE A 437 9.06 4.00 -22.61
N HIS A 438 9.12 2.78 -22.06
CA HIS A 438 10.38 2.09 -21.80
C HIS A 438 11.08 1.67 -23.10
N TYR A 439 12.41 1.71 -23.15
CA TYR A 439 13.19 1.44 -24.37
C TYR A 439 12.83 0.09 -25.05
N ARG A 440 12.55 -0.97 -24.29
CA ARG A 440 12.16 -2.27 -24.87
C ARG A 440 10.83 -2.21 -25.63
N ASN A 441 9.86 -1.52 -25.06
CA ASN A 441 8.55 -1.33 -25.67
C ASN A 441 8.65 -0.39 -26.89
N LEU A 442 9.56 0.60 -26.83
CA LEU A 442 9.86 1.46 -27.97
C LEU A 442 10.50 0.70 -29.13
N LYS A 443 11.52 -0.15 -28.86
CA LYS A 443 12.13 -1.01 -29.88
C LYS A 443 11.09 -1.93 -30.52
N GLN A 444 10.20 -2.50 -29.73
CA GLN A 444 9.10 -3.31 -30.27
C GLN A 444 8.15 -2.49 -31.15
N ALA A 445 7.76 -1.28 -30.74
CA ALA A 445 6.90 -0.41 -31.53
C ALA A 445 7.52 -0.08 -32.90
N ILE A 446 8.81 0.31 -32.92
CA ILE A 446 9.56 0.59 -34.17
C ILE A 446 9.64 -0.67 -35.04
N ALA A 447 9.96 -1.82 -34.45
CA ALA A 447 10.05 -3.09 -35.17
C ALA A 447 8.73 -3.54 -35.80
N ASN A 448 7.59 -3.09 -35.26
CA ASN A 448 6.26 -3.31 -35.81
C ASN A 448 5.78 -2.13 -36.69
N GLY A 449 6.69 -1.26 -37.15
CA GLY A 449 6.40 -0.24 -38.16
C GLY A 449 5.83 1.08 -37.63
N LEU A 450 5.72 1.29 -36.32
CA LEU A 450 5.33 2.60 -35.77
C LEU A 450 6.46 3.61 -36.01
N ILE A 451 6.10 4.85 -36.33
CA ILE A 451 7.05 5.90 -36.73
C ILE A 451 7.17 6.94 -35.62
N ILE A 452 8.38 7.19 -35.15
CA ILE A 452 8.65 8.27 -34.19
C ILE A 452 8.63 9.60 -34.93
N LYS A 453 7.71 10.50 -34.55
CA LYS A 453 7.64 11.86 -35.08
C LYS A 453 8.57 12.81 -34.35
N LYS A 454 8.64 12.69 -33.03
CA LYS A 454 9.41 13.60 -32.17
C LYS A 454 9.83 12.91 -30.88
N ILE A 455 11.01 13.28 -30.39
CA ILE A 455 11.51 12.91 -29.07
C ILE A 455 11.56 14.20 -28.25
N HIS A 456 10.88 14.22 -27.11
CA HIS A 456 10.84 15.38 -26.23
C HIS A 456 11.89 15.27 -25.13
N ARG A 457 11.96 14.11 -24.47
CA ARG A 457 12.89 13.86 -23.35
C ARG A 457 13.34 12.40 -23.32
N VAL A 458 14.57 12.20 -22.84
CA VAL A 458 15.17 10.88 -22.63
C VAL A 458 15.76 10.83 -21.23
N LEU A 459 15.30 9.86 -20.43
CA LEU A 459 15.81 9.60 -19.10
C LEU A 459 16.56 8.27 -19.10
N GLN A 460 17.87 8.31 -18.85
CA GLN A 460 18.71 7.13 -18.67
C GLN A 460 18.79 6.75 -17.19
N PHE A 461 18.91 5.45 -16.91
CA PHE A 461 19.09 4.89 -15.58
C PHE A 461 19.97 3.64 -15.62
N GLU A 462 20.55 3.28 -14.48
CA GLU A 462 21.23 2.01 -14.24
C GLU A 462 20.21 0.93 -13.86
N GLN A 463 20.38 -0.27 -14.40
CA GLN A 463 19.49 -1.41 -14.19
C GLN A 463 20.26 -2.72 -14.00
N SER A 464 19.72 -3.63 -13.19
CA SER A 464 20.28 -4.96 -12.96
C SER A 464 19.18 -5.93 -12.52
N PRO A 465 19.36 -7.26 -12.51
CA PRO A 465 18.32 -8.22 -12.15
C PRO A 465 18.17 -8.37 -10.62
N TRP A 466 18.33 -7.26 -9.89
CA TRP A 466 18.42 -7.25 -8.43
C TRP A 466 17.14 -7.71 -7.73
N LEU A 467 15.97 -7.53 -8.36
CA LEU A 467 14.67 -7.96 -7.82
C LEU A 467 14.45 -9.46 -8.03
N ALA A 468 15.14 -10.07 -9.00
CA ALA A 468 14.93 -11.46 -9.38
C ALA A 468 15.17 -12.43 -8.22
N LYS A 469 16.18 -12.19 -7.38
CA LYS A 469 16.46 -13.03 -6.21
C LYS A 469 15.29 -13.08 -5.21
N TYR A 470 14.59 -11.98 -5.00
CA TYR A 470 13.42 -11.94 -4.09
C TYR A 470 12.24 -12.71 -4.68
N ILE A 471 11.98 -12.54 -5.99
CA ILE A 471 10.92 -13.27 -6.68
C ILE A 471 11.22 -14.77 -6.74
N SER A 472 12.48 -15.14 -6.98
CA SER A 472 12.94 -16.53 -6.97
C SER A 472 12.79 -17.16 -5.59
N LEU A 473 13.17 -16.46 -4.50
CA LEU A 473 12.92 -16.91 -3.13
C LEU A 473 11.44 -17.23 -2.92
N ASN A 474 10.55 -16.27 -3.21
CA ASN A 474 9.11 -16.47 -3.00
C ASN A 474 8.55 -17.58 -3.87
N THR A 475 9.08 -17.75 -5.09
CA THR A 475 8.67 -18.82 -6.00
C THR A 475 9.12 -20.19 -5.49
N GLU A 476 10.34 -20.31 -4.99
CA GLU A 476 10.86 -21.54 -4.38
C GLU A 476 10.11 -21.90 -3.10
N MET A 477 9.87 -20.92 -2.23
CA MET A 477 9.11 -21.15 -1.00
C MET A 477 7.67 -21.53 -1.32
N ARG A 478 7.05 -20.95 -2.36
CA ARG A 478 5.74 -21.37 -2.85
C ARG A 478 5.73 -22.79 -3.39
N LYS A 479 6.81 -23.26 -4.02
CA LYS A 479 6.93 -24.67 -4.45
C LYS A 479 7.08 -25.64 -3.28
N LYS A 480 7.74 -25.19 -2.20
CA LYS A 480 7.97 -25.97 -0.97
C LYS A 480 6.79 -25.92 0.02
N ALA A 481 5.83 -25.03 -0.20
CA ALA A 481 4.68 -24.83 0.67
C ALA A 481 3.84 -26.10 0.81
N ALA A 482 3.49 -26.44 2.05
CA ALA A 482 2.78 -27.69 2.36
C ALA A 482 1.28 -27.62 2.04
N ASN A 483 0.69 -26.43 2.09
CA ASN A 483 -0.74 -26.20 1.89
C ASN A 483 -1.00 -24.93 1.06
N ASP A 484 -2.26 -24.72 0.68
CA ASP A 484 -2.65 -23.58 -0.15
C ASP A 484 -2.58 -22.25 0.61
N PHE A 485 -2.70 -22.26 1.93
CA PHE A 485 -2.48 -21.09 2.77
C PHE A 485 -1.07 -20.52 2.58
N GLU A 486 -0.04 -21.35 2.78
CA GLU A 486 1.37 -20.97 2.61
C GLU A 486 1.66 -20.50 1.17
N LYS A 487 1.11 -21.21 0.17
CA LYS A 487 1.25 -20.80 -1.24
C LYS A 487 0.67 -19.41 -1.50
N ASN A 488 -0.47 -19.09 -0.89
CA ASN A 488 -1.15 -17.82 -1.05
C ASN A 488 -0.38 -16.68 -0.39
N VAL A 489 0.28 -16.91 0.76
CA VAL A 489 1.17 -15.92 1.39
C VAL A 489 2.30 -15.53 0.43
N TYR A 490 3.05 -16.48 -0.11
CA TYR A 490 4.17 -16.16 -1.02
C TYR A 490 3.71 -15.51 -2.35
N LYS A 491 2.54 -15.91 -2.86
CA LYS A 491 1.92 -15.25 -4.03
C LYS A 491 1.59 -13.79 -3.71
N LEU A 492 1.01 -13.53 -2.54
CA LEU A 492 0.69 -12.19 -2.10
C LEU A 492 1.95 -11.33 -1.96
N MET A 493 3.04 -11.85 -1.38
CA MET A 493 4.27 -11.08 -1.20
C MET A 493 4.79 -10.50 -2.51
N ASN A 494 4.76 -11.26 -3.61
CA ASN A 494 5.12 -10.77 -4.95
C ASN A 494 4.16 -9.68 -5.45
N ASN A 495 2.86 -9.85 -5.29
CA ASN A 495 1.89 -8.85 -5.75
C ASN A 495 1.92 -7.57 -4.90
N ALA A 496 2.14 -7.72 -3.60
CA ALA A 496 2.12 -6.65 -2.62
C ALA A 496 3.33 -5.71 -2.77
N VAL A 497 4.54 -6.26 -3.04
CA VAL A 497 5.73 -5.42 -3.31
C VAL A 497 5.52 -4.58 -4.55
N PHE A 498 4.96 -5.16 -5.61
CA PHE A 498 4.63 -4.40 -6.81
C PHE A 498 3.62 -3.29 -6.50
N GLY A 499 2.52 -3.62 -5.84
CA GLY A 499 1.46 -2.65 -5.54
C GLY A 499 1.99 -1.47 -4.72
N LYS A 500 2.94 -1.75 -3.83
CA LYS A 500 3.65 -0.73 -3.05
C LYS A 500 4.53 0.16 -3.92
N MET A 501 5.24 -0.41 -4.88
CA MET A 501 6.07 0.36 -5.83
C MET A 501 5.23 1.30 -6.71
N MET A 502 3.95 1.04 -6.93
CA MET A 502 3.06 1.93 -7.69
C MET A 502 2.28 2.94 -6.84
N GLU A 503 2.57 3.05 -5.54
CA GLU A 503 1.79 3.90 -4.65
C GLU A 503 1.99 5.39 -4.96
N SER A 504 0.90 6.09 -5.30
CA SER A 504 0.93 7.54 -5.50
C SER A 504 0.84 8.30 -4.19
N MET A 505 1.97 8.88 -3.78
CA MET A 505 2.09 9.71 -2.58
C MET A 505 1.18 10.95 -2.58
N ARG A 506 0.79 11.43 -3.77
CA ARG A 506 -0.13 12.56 -3.94
C ARG A 506 -1.56 12.25 -3.51
N ARG A 507 -1.96 10.98 -3.62
CA ARG A 507 -3.32 10.53 -3.30
C ARG A 507 -3.54 10.30 -1.80
N ARG A 508 -2.46 10.29 -1.00
CA ARG A 508 -2.58 10.13 0.46
C ARG A 508 -3.39 11.27 1.05
N ILE A 509 -4.45 10.93 1.78
CA ILE A 509 -5.36 11.89 2.37
C ILE A 509 -4.93 12.23 3.80
N ASN A 510 -4.92 13.52 4.14
CA ASN A 510 -4.65 13.97 5.49
C ASN A 510 -5.95 14.44 6.15
N ILE A 511 -6.53 13.56 6.96
CA ILE A 511 -7.74 13.82 7.71
C ILE A 511 -7.43 13.78 9.21
N LYS A 512 -8.07 14.69 9.95
CA LYS A 512 -8.06 14.70 11.41
C LYS A 512 -9.49 14.53 11.91
N LEU A 513 -9.69 13.52 12.76
CA LEU A 513 -10.89 13.41 13.55
C LEU A 513 -10.86 14.41 14.70
N VAL A 514 -11.99 15.05 14.94
CA VAL A 514 -12.14 16.13 15.90
C VAL A 514 -13.52 16.07 16.53
N SER A 515 -13.56 16.01 17.86
CA SER A 515 -14.79 16.21 18.64
C SER A 515 -14.81 17.51 19.45
N CYS A 516 -13.66 18.18 19.56
CA CYS A 516 -13.54 19.43 20.29
C CYS A 516 -13.69 20.65 19.36
N GLU A 517 -14.69 21.49 19.63
CA GLU A 517 -14.96 22.72 18.87
C GLU A 517 -13.73 23.62 18.74
N LYS A 518 -12.99 23.85 19.83
CA LYS A 518 -11.76 24.68 19.81
C LYS A 518 -10.71 24.12 18.83
N ARG A 519 -10.53 22.79 18.81
CA ARG A 519 -9.61 22.12 17.87
C ARG A 519 -10.14 22.17 16.44
N MET A 520 -11.45 22.06 16.25
CA MET A 520 -12.10 22.19 14.94
C MET A 520 -11.87 23.58 14.37
N GLN A 521 -12.16 24.63 15.13
CA GLN A 521 -11.92 26.02 14.73
C GLN A 521 -10.44 26.25 14.37
N LYS A 522 -9.51 25.71 15.17
CA LYS A 522 -8.08 25.80 14.89
C LYS A 522 -7.68 25.13 13.57
N LEU A 523 -8.33 24.02 13.21
CA LEU A 523 -8.04 23.30 11.96
C LEU A 523 -8.70 23.94 10.74
N ILE A 524 -9.93 24.44 10.87
CA ILE A 524 -10.64 25.18 9.82
C ILE A 524 -9.91 26.49 9.49
N ASN A 525 -9.37 27.18 10.50
CA ASN A 525 -8.60 28.40 10.30
C ASN A 525 -7.23 28.17 9.64
N LYS A 526 -6.81 26.91 9.42
CA LYS A 526 -5.58 26.64 8.67
C LYS A 526 -5.79 26.92 7.19
N THR A 527 -4.80 27.53 6.56
CA THR A 527 -4.74 27.74 5.11
C THR A 527 -4.77 26.45 4.28
N LYS A 528 -4.60 25.28 4.92
CA LYS A 528 -4.64 23.95 4.30
C LYS A 528 -6.01 23.29 4.40
N PHE A 529 -7.00 23.92 5.00
CA PHE A 529 -8.32 23.34 5.14
C PHE A 529 -8.95 23.12 3.75
N LYS A 530 -9.45 21.91 3.49
CA LYS A 530 -10.24 21.60 2.28
C LYS A 530 -11.73 21.66 2.56
N HIS A 531 -12.19 20.74 3.41
CA HIS A 531 -13.59 20.60 3.80
C HIS A 531 -13.69 19.86 5.13
N CYS A 532 -14.90 19.80 5.68
CA CYS A 532 -15.24 19.08 6.89
C CYS A 532 -16.42 18.15 6.61
N THR A 533 -16.38 16.95 7.17
CA THR A 533 -17.46 15.96 7.07
C THR A 533 -17.90 15.57 8.47
N SER A 534 -19.17 15.78 8.81
CA SER A 534 -19.74 15.40 10.10
C SER A 534 -20.13 13.92 10.08
N TYR A 535 -19.71 13.16 11.09
CA TYR A 535 -20.13 11.77 11.28
C TYR A 535 -21.36 11.69 12.19
N ASN A 536 -21.34 12.47 13.28
CA ASN A 536 -22.44 12.63 14.21
C ASN A 536 -22.35 14.01 14.87
N GLU A 537 -23.20 14.29 15.86
CA GLU A 537 -23.23 15.57 16.58
C GLU A 537 -21.90 15.92 17.28
N ASN A 538 -21.08 14.91 17.60
CA ASN A 538 -19.89 15.03 18.43
C ASN A 538 -18.59 14.73 17.67
N LEU A 539 -18.63 14.36 16.39
CA LEU A 539 -17.45 13.93 15.64
C LEU A 539 -17.46 14.46 14.21
N CYS A 540 -16.40 15.20 13.88
CA CYS A 540 -16.15 15.74 12.56
C CYS A 540 -14.78 15.26 12.04
N ALA A 541 -14.71 14.91 10.75
CA ALA A 541 -13.45 14.78 10.03
C ALA A 541 -13.11 16.08 9.32
N VAL A 542 -11.94 16.64 9.65
CA VAL A 542 -11.38 17.80 8.97
C VAL A 542 -10.34 17.34 7.96
N SER A 543 -10.62 17.55 6.67
CA SER A 543 -9.74 17.23 5.55
C SER A 543 -8.77 18.38 5.27
N LEU A 544 -7.48 18.06 5.16
CA LEU A 544 -6.39 19.03 4.97
C LEU A 544 -5.56 18.71 3.72
N GLU A 545 -5.05 19.75 3.07
CA GLU A 545 -4.03 19.63 2.04
C GLU A 545 -2.68 19.20 2.63
N ASN A 546 -1.97 18.34 1.90
CA ASN A 546 -0.58 18.01 2.18
C ASN A 546 0.33 19.16 1.72
N LYS A 547 0.90 19.89 2.68
CA LYS A 547 1.87 20.99 2.38
C LYS A 547 3.16 20.47 1.76
N ILE A 548 3.59 19.28 2.18
CA ILE A 548 4.82 18.64 1.75
C ILE A 548 4.44 17.22 1.40
N ILE A 549 4.74 16.81 0.17
CA ILE A 549 4.59 15.45 -0.31
C ILE A 549 6.02 14.92 -0.46
N HIS A 550 6.33 13.84 0.24
CA HIS A 550 7.62 13.16 0.13
C HIS A 550 7.48 12.04 -0.88
N PHE A 551 8.18 12.11 -2.01
CA PHE A 551 8.18 11.05 -3.02
C PHE A 551 9.22 10.00 -2.64
N CYS A 552 8.85 9.11 -1.72
CA CYS A 552 9.74 8.09 -1.15
C CYS A 552 9.50 6.69 -1.71
N GLU A 553 8.48 6.50 -2.56
CA GLU A 553 8.17 5.18 -3.15
C GLU A 553 8.85 5.07 -4.53
N PRO A 554 9.46 3.92 -4.86
CA PRO A 554 10.23 3.76 -6.10
C PRO A 554 9.33 3.47 -7.31
N ILE A 555 8.52 4.46 -7.70
CA ILE A 555 7.51 4.36 -8.78
C ILE A 555 8.06 3.98 -10.14
N TYR A 556 9.34 4.24 -10.38
CA TYR A 556 10.03 3.88 -11.62
C TYR A 556 10.11 2.36 -11.81
N ILE A 557 10.23 1.59 -10.74
CA ILE A 557 10.25 0.11 -10.81
C ILE A 557 8.88 -0.38 -11.24
N GLY A 558 7.84 0.15 -10.59
CA GLY A 558 6.46 -0.13 -10.92
C GLY A 558 6.20 0.11 -12.40
N PHE A 559 6.54 1.28 -12.92
CA PHE A 559 6.43 1.60 -14.35
C PHE A 559 7.15 0.58 -15.26
N VAL A 560 8.42 0.27 -14.99
CA VAL A 560 9.22 -0.61 -15.86
C VAL A 560 8.66 -2.02 -15.90
N VAL A 561 8.19 -2.56 -14.77
CA VAL A 561 7.53 -3.88 -14.73
C VAL A 561 6.34 -3.91 -15.69
N LEU A 562 5.53 -2.86 -15.71
CA LEU A 562 4.31 -2.78 -16.54
C LEU A 562 4.64 -2.70 -18.02
N ASP A 563 5.63 -1.89 -18.37
CA ASP A 563 6.03 -1.73 -19.76
C ASP A 563 6.71 -2.99 -20.31
N ILE A 564 7.55 -3.67 -19.52
CA ILE A 564 8.13 -4.96 -19.90
C ILE A 564 7.03 -6.00 -20.17
N LEU A 565 5.94 -5.97 -19.40
CA LEU A 565 4.84 -6.91 -19.60
C LEU A 565 4.02 -6.61 -20.82
N LYS A 566 3.74 -5.34 -21.12
CA LYS A 566 3.14 -4.98 -22.40
C LYS A 566 3.96 -5.54 -23.55
N THR A 567 5.29 -5.38 -23.50
CA THR A 567 6.17 -5.92 -24.55
C THR A 567 6.04 -7.44 -24.71
N LYS A 568 6.01 -8.17 -23.58
CA LYS A 568 5.94 -9.62 -23.58
C LYS A 568 4.57 -10.17 -23.93
N MET A 569 3.50 -9.59 -23.38
CA MET A 569 2.12 -9.95 -23.70
C MET A 569 1.86 -9.78 -25.19
N THR A 570 2.23 -8.64 -25.77
CA THR A 570 2.13 -8.42 -27.21
C THR A 570 2.90 -9.50 -27.98
N LYS A 571 4.18 -9.75 -27.65
CA LYS A 571 4.99 -10.75 -28.38
C LYS A 571 4.42 -12.16 -28.29
N ASP A 572 4.05 -12.62 -27.10
CA ASP A 572 3.57 -13.99 -26.86
C ASP A 572 2.12 -14.16 -27.33
N LEU A 573 1.28 -13.12 -27.24
CA LEU A 573 -0.10 -13.10 -27.73
C LEU A 573 -0.13 -13.09 -29.26
N TYR A 574 0.68 -12.26 -29.94
CA TYR A 574 0.77 -12.30 -31.40
C TYR A 574 1.26 -13.65 -31.91
N VAL A 575 2.30 -14.22 -31.31
CA VAL A 575 2.79 -15.58 -31.65
C VAL A 575 1.74 -16.65 -31.33
N GLY A 576 0.98 -16.48 -30.25
CA GLY A 576 -0.12 -17.36 -29.85
C GLY A 576 -1.33 -17.29 -30.79
N LEU A 577 -1.73 -16.10 -31.20
CA LEU A 577 -2.83 -15.84 -32.15
C LEU A 577 -2.49 -16.39 -33.53
N LEU A 578 -1.24 -16.23 -34.00
CA LEU A 578 -0.75 -16.82 -35.25
C LEU A 578 -0.76 -18.36 -35.23
N LYS A 579 -0.63 -18.99 -34.05
CA LYS A 579 -0.62 -20.45 -33.88
C LYS A 579 -2.00 -21.03 -33.52
N LYS A 580 -2.90 -20.23 -32.96
CA LYS A 580 -4.24 -20.62 -32.50
C LYS A 580 -5.21 -19.44 -32.68
N PRO A 581 -5.88 -19.33 -33.84
CA PRO A 581 -6.83 -18.25 -34.14
C PRO A 581 -7.99 -18.13 -33.13
N GLY A 582 -8.36 -19.22 -32.46
CA GLY A 582 -9.41 -19.22 -31.43
C GLY A 582 -9.08 -18.44 -30.14
N LEU A 583 -7.82 -18.02 -29.91
CA LEU A 583 -7.50 -17.11 -28.80
C LEU A 583 -8.12 -15.71 -28.98
N LEU A 584 -8.45 -15.33 -30.21
CA LEU A 584 -9.10 -14.06 -30.57
C LEU A 584 -10.58 -14.01 -30.13
N GLU A 585 -11.18 -15.18 -29.89
CA GLU A 585 -12.52 -15.32 -29.28
C GLU A 585 -12.51 -15.02 -27.78
N CYS A 586 -11.32 -15.02 -27.16
CA CYS A 586 -11.12 -14.74 -25.73
C CYS A 586 -10.70 -13.28 -25.46
N THR A 587 -10.57 -12.43 -26.49
CA THR A 587 -10.17 -11.02 -26.40
C THR A 587 -11.31 -10.08 -26.77
N ASP A 588 -11.49 -9.02 -25.98
CA ASP A 588 -12.62 -8.08 -26.09
C ASP A 588 -12.41 -7.03 -27.19
N THR A 589 -13.19 -7.15 -28.28
CA THR A 589 -13.22 -6.20 -29.42
C THR A 589 -14.30 -5.12 -29.29
N ALA A 590 -14.96 -4.99 -28.13
CA ALA A 590 -16.14 -4.13 -27.95
C ALA A 590 -15.89 -2.60 -28.03
N ASN A 591 -14.66 -2.16 -28.25
CA ASN A 591 -14.31 -0.73 -28.36
C ASN A 591 -14.24 -0.21 -29.81
N LEU A 592 -14.60 -1.02 -30.81
CA LEU A 592 -14.66 -0.56 -32.20
C LEU A 592 -15.82 0.45 -32.41
N PRO A 593 -15.62 1.52 -33.19
CA PRO A 593 -16.69 2.39 -33.68
C PRO A 593 -17.80 1.58 -34.37
N ARG A 594 -19.07 2.01 -34.26
CA ARG A 594 -20.22 1.25 -34.78
C ARG A 594 -20.21 1.07 -36.30
N ASP A 595 -19.50 1.95 -36.99
CA ASP A 595 -19.27 1.97 -38.43
C ASP A 595 -18.09 1.09 -38.86
N HIS A 596 -17.37 0.48 -37.93
CA HIS A 596 -16.29 -0.45 -38.21
C HIS A 596 -16.84 -1.83 -38.61
N SER A 597 -16.31 -2.41 -39.69
CA SER A 597 -16.77 -3.68 -40.29
C SER A 597 -16.73 -4.89 -39.34
N CYS A 598 -15.89 -4.83 -38.30
CA CYS A 598 -15.74 -5.87 -37.29
C CYS A 598 -16.51 -5.60 -35.97
N TYR A 599 -17.35 -4.56 -35.89
CA TYR A 599 -18.20 -4.30 -34.72
C TYR A 599 -19.29 -5.38 -34.59
N VAL A 600 -19.30 -6.11 -33.46
CA VAL A 600 -20.31 -7.14 -33.16
C VAL A 600 -21.10 -6.74 -31.90
N ALA A 601 -22.39 -6.43 -32.08
CA ALA A 601 -23.26 -5.93 -31.02
C ALA A 601 -23.49 -6.92 -29.86
N GLU A 602 -23.32 -8.22 -30.10
CA GLU A 602 -23.56 -9.30 -29.14
C GLU A 602 -22.51 -9.38 -28.01
N ARG A 603 -21.31 -8.81 -28.20
CA ARG A 603 -20.21 -8.83 -27.20
C ARG A 603 -20.32 -7.75 -26.11
N LYS A 604 -21.37 -6.93 -26.12
CA LYS A 604 -21.58 -5.77 -25.21
C LYS A 604 -21.72 -6.09 -23.72
N LYS A 605 -21.84 -7.36 -23.32
CA LYS A 605 -22.27 -7.75 -21.97
C LYS A 605 -21.20 -8.40 -21.08
N ILE A 606 -19.95 -8.51 -21.52
CA ILE A 606 -18.88 -9.03 -20.68
C ILE A 606 -17.71 -8.04 -20.73
N PRO A 607 -17.39 -7.32 -19.63
CA PRO A 607 -16.25 -6.43 -19.59
C PRO A 607 -14.95 -7.21 -19.85
N GLY A 608 -14.23 -6.86 -20.92
CA GLY A 608 -12.88 -7.34 -21.16
C GLY A 608 -11.92 -6.86 -20.09
N LEU A 609 -11.41 -7.81 -19.32
CA LEU A 609 -10.17 -7.67 -18.57
C LEU A 609 -9.00 -7.75 -19.54
N PHE A 610 -8.12 -6.75 -19.48
CA PHE A 610 -6.68 -7.01 -19.45
C PHE A 610 -6.22 -6.89 -18.00
#